data_AF-A0A2R6Y3N8-F1
#
_entry.id   AF-A0A2R6Y3N8-F1
#
_cell.length_a   1.000
_cell.length_b   1.000
_cell.length_c   1.000
_cell.angle_alpha   90.00
_cell.angle_beta   90.00
_cell.angle_gamma   90.00
#
_symmetry.space_group_name_H-M   'P 1'
#
loop_
_entity.id
_entity.type
_entity.pdbx_description
1 polymer ?
#
loop_
_entity_poly.entity_id
_entity_poly.type
_entity_poly.pdbx_seq_one_letter_code
_entity_poly.pdbx_strand_id
1 'polypeptide(L)'
;MIEAHRRQMSEQYRKRLGGGQMTPALSGLVLQIIVYVLVFGGLLVWVVRNKWFSWQPFGSGILVFVVFVLILEQIVHSLMIAPPAGEGSFPHLRWSDSPLLYALYGAFMAGVFEEGGRIIAFFLLIPRRHKYGDGFVYGLGHGGAELLLIGLVSAINALVLIMTVSSEGAQPILQNIPADQLKIIEQSARTIQETPFFMFIIGLLERFAALFIQIALSLFVLLGIRQKRYLVFPAAILLHALVDFMPALYQAGIIRNIWIVEGVVWIFGILALGFVFGSRRLFQAAP
;
A
#
# COMPACT_ATOMS: atom_id res chain seq x y z
N MET A 1 33.50 -24.60 -1.24
CA MET A 1 33.10 -23.49 -0.33
C MET A 1 31.64 -23.06 -0.55
N ILE A 2 31.22 -22.79 -1.80
CA ILE A 2 29.83 -22.39 -2.13
C ILE A 2 28.80 -23.50 -1.83
N GLU A 3 29.08 -24.76 -2.17
CA GLU A 3 28.19 -25.88 -1.84
C GLU A 3 28.07 -26.15 -0.34
N ALA A 4 29.15 -25.98 0.41
CA ALA A 4 29.13 -26.12 1.87
C ALA A 4 28.28 -25.02 2.51
N HIS A 5 28.41 -23.77 2.04
CA HIS A 5 27.55 -22.66 2.45
C HIS A 5 26.08 -22.91 2.09
N ARG A 6 25.80 -23.38 0.85
CA ARG A 6 24.44 -23.72 0.40
C ARG A 6 23.79 -24.81 1.26
N ARG A 7 24.54 -25.87 1.59
CA ARG A 7 24.07 -26.94 2.49
C ARG A 7 23.77 -26.39 3.89
N GLN A 8 24.69 -25.62 4.46
CA GLN A 8 24.53 -25.04 5.80
C GLN A 8 23.32 -24.09 5.90
N MET A 9 23.09 -23.30 4.85
CA MET A 9 21.97 -22.36 4.77
C MET A 9 20.63 -23.08 4.63
N SER A 10 20.56 -24.10 3.76
CA SER A 10 19.38 -24.95 3.59
C SER A 10 19.05 -25.75 4.86
N GLU A 11 20.06 -26.22 5.59
CA GLU A 11 19.92 -26.96 6.83
C GLU A 11 19.46 -26.06 8.00
N GLN A 12 19.94 -24.80 8.05
CA GLN A 12 19.48 -23.79 8.99
C GLN A 12 18.00 -23.44 8.77
N TYR A 13 17.57 -23.31 7.51
CA TYR A 13 16.17 -23.11 7.15
C TYR A 13 15.31 -24.33 7.51
N ARG A 14 15.80 -25.54 7.20
CA ARG A 14 15.15 -26.80 7.59
C ARG A 14 15.01 -26.95 9.10
N LYS A 15 16.00 -26.59 9.91
CA LYS A 15 15.90 -26.69 11.38
C LYS A 15 14.86 -25.72 11.95
N ARG A 16 14.63 -24.56 11.32
CA ARG A 16 13.58 -23.60 11.74
C ARG A 16 12.16 -24.05 11.38
N LEU A 17 11.98 -24.90 10.37
CA LEU A 17 10.66 -25.35 9.89
C LEU A 17 10.36 -26.83 10.17
N GLY A 18 11.40 -27.65 10.34
CA GLY A 18 11.33 -29.11 10.56
C GLY A 18 10.77 -29.52 11.92
N GLY A 19 10.40 -28.56 12.77
CA GLY A 19 9.67 -28.79 14.02
C GLY A 19 8.14 -28.66 13.90
N GLY A 20 7.58 -28.43 12.71
CA GLY A 20 6.14 -28.20 12.53
C GLY A 20 5.61 -26.92 13.18
N GLN A 21 6.48 -26.04 13.68
CA GLN A 21 6.12 -24.77 14.28
C GLN A 21 6.13 -23.66 13.24
N MET A 22 5.03 -22.92 13.13
CA MET A 22 4.97 -21.71 12.32
C MET A 22 5.96 -20.67 12.89
N THR A 23 6.88 -20.19 12.05
CA THR A 23 7.77 -19.09 12.44
C THR A 23 6.94 -17.81 12.68
N PRO A 24 7.45 -16.86 13.48
CA PRO A 24 6.78 -15.57 13.69
C PRO A 24 6.39 -14.87 12.38
N ALA A 25 7.25 -14.94 11.36
CA ALA A 25 6.98 -14.39 10.04
C ALA A 25 5.84 -15.09 9.30
N LEU A 26 5.81 -16.43 9.30
CA LEU A 26 4.72 -17.19 8.68
C LEU A 26 3.38 -16.88 9.35
N SER A 27 3.34 -16.88 10.68
CA SER A 27 2.14 -16.52 11.45
C SER A 27 1.68 -15.09 11.16
N GLY A 28 2.62 -14.14 11.05
CA GLY A 28 2.34 -12.74 10.72
C GLY A 28 1.73 -12.58 9.32
N LEU A 29 2.31 -13.22 8.31
CA LEU A 29 1.81 -13.18 6.93
C LEU A 29 0.41 -13.81 6.79
N VAL A 30 0.19 -14.98 7.39
CA VAL A 30 -1.12 -15.64 7.38
C VAL A 30 -2.17 -14.75 8.06
N LEU A 31 -1.82 -14.13 9.19
CA LEU A 31 -2.71 -13.19 9.87
C LEU A 31 -3.05 -11.98 9.00
N GLN A 32 -2.05 -11.37 8.33
CA GLN A 32 -2.29 -10.25 7.40
C GLN A 32 -3.28 -10.62 6.31
N ILE A 33 -3.07 -11.77 5.64
CA ILE A 33 -3.94 -12.27 4.57
C ILE A 33 -5.38 -12.41 5.08
N ILE A 34 -5.58 -13.10 6.21
CA ILE A 34 -6.90 -13.31 6.80
C ILE A 34 -7.56 -11.98 7.14
N VAL A 35 -6.84 -11.08 7.82
CA VAL A 35 -7.40 -9.82 8.30
C VAL A 35 -7.73 -8.87 7.15
N TYR A 36 -6.91 -8.79 6.09
CA TYR A 36 -7.24 -8.02 4.90
C TYR A 36 -8.54 -8.49 4.25
N VAL A 37 -8.70 -9.80 4.05
CA VAL A 37 -9.93 -10.38 3.47
C VAL A 37 -11.15 -10.12 4.35
N LEU A 38 -11.04 -10.34 5.67
CA LEU A 38 -12.15 -10.17 6.59
C LEU A 38 -12.57 -8.70 6.75
N VAL A 39 -11.61 -7.79 6.92
CA VAL A 39 -11.92 -6.36 7.11
C VAL A 39 -12.48 -5.76 5.83
N PHE A 40 -11.85 -6.02 4.68
CA PHE A 40 -12.36 -5.51 3.41
C PHE A 40 -13.73 -6.09 3.06
N GLY A 41 -13.90 -7.41 3.20
CA GLY A 41 -15.19 -8.08 3.02
C GLY A 41 -16.27 -7.56 3.98
N GLY A 42 -15.91 -7.33 5.25
CA GLY A 42 -16.80 -6.73 6.24
C GLY A 42 -17.25 -5.32 5.87
N LEU A 43 -16.33 -4.47 5.39
CA LEU A 43 -16.66 -3.13 4.89
C LEU A 43 -17.59 -3.18 3.68
N LEU A 44 -17.34 -4.08 2.71
CA LEU A 44 -18.23 -4.27 1.56
C LEU A 44 -19.63 -4.68 2.00
N VAL A 45 -19.75 -5.68 2.88
CA VAL A 45 -21.04 -6.13 3.43
C VAL A 45 -21.75 -4.97 4.15
N TRP A 46 -21.01 -4.19 4.94
CA TRP A 46 -21.55 -3.04 5.66
C TRP A 46 -22.08 -1.97 4.70
N VAL A 47 -21.34 -1.59 3.67
CA VAL A 47 -21.78 -0.60 2.66
C VAL A 47 -23.01 -1.08 1.88
N VAL A 48 -23.06 -2.38 1.54
CA VAL A 48 -24.22 -2.99 0.88
C VAL A 48 -25.45 -2.95 1.79
N ARG A 49 -25.30 -3.33 3.07
CA ARG A 49 -26.39 -3.30 4.06
C ARG A 49 -26.92 -1.88 4.31
N ASN A 50 -26.06 -0.87 4.26
CA ASN A 50 -26.44 0.54 4.39
C ASN A 50 -27.02 1.14 3.09
N LYS A 51 -27.16 0.36 2.02
CA LYS A 51 -27.67 0.79 0.70
C LYS A 51 -26.87 1.94 0.08
N TRP A 52 -25.57 2.02 0.37
CA TRP A 52 -24.68 3.01 -0.24
C TRP A 52 -23.98 2.49 -1.49
N PHE A 53 -23.89 1.16 -1.62
CA PHE A 53 -23.10 0.54 -2.68
C PHE A 53 -23.64 0.88 -4.07
N SER A 54 -22.72 1.22 -4.97
CA SER A 54 -22.96 1.36 -6.39
C SER A 54 -21.70 0.99 -7.18
N TRP A 55 -21.87 0.21 -8.25
CA TRP A 55 -20.76 -0.22 -9.10
C TRP A 55 -20.03 0.93 -9.78
N GLN A 56 -20.74 1.99 -10.17
CA GLN A 56 -20.13 3.11 -10.89
C GLN A 56 -19.04 3.82 -10.05
N PRO A 57 -19.28 4.31 -8.83
CA PRO A 57 -18.22 4.84 -7.97
C PRO A 57 -17.16 3.80 -7.61
N PHE A 58 -17.57 2.58 -7.25
CA PHE A 58 -16.66 1.52 -6.81
C PHE A 58 -15.65 1.16 -7.90
N GLY A 59 -16.15 0.85 -9.09
CA GLY A 59 -15.34 0.52 -10.26
C GLY A 59 -14.51 1.69 -10.76
N SER A 60 -15.00 2.93 -10.63
CA SER A 60 -14.19 4.12 -10.94
C SER A 60 -13.00 4.27 -10.01
N GLY A 61 -13.17 4.00 -8.71
CA GLY A 61 -12.06 4.01 -7.75
C GLY A 61 -11.00 2.95 -8.07
N ILE A 62 -11.43 1.72 -8.37
CA ILE A 62 -10.53 0.65 -8.81
C ILE A 62 -9.81 1.04 -10.11
N LEU A 63 -10.55 1.57 -11.09
CA LEU A 63 -10.00 1.97 -12.38
C LEU A 63 -8.95 3.07 -12.24
N VAL A 64 -9.22 4.08 -11.42
CA VAL A 64 -8.25 5.15 -11.16
C VAL A 64 -7.00 4.59 -10.48
N PHE A 65 -7.14 3.75 -9.47
CA PHE A 65 -5.99 3.12 -8.84
C PHE A 65 -5.12 2.35 -9.86
N VAL A 66 -5.75 1.50 -10.68
CA VAL A 66 -5.01 0.71 -11.69
C VAL A 66 -4.36 1.62 -12.75
N VAL A 67 -5.09 2.57 -13.31
CA VAL A 67 -4.60 3.37 -14.44
C VAL A 67 -3.64 4.46 -13.97
N PHE A 68 -4.00 5.24 -12.96
CA PHE A 68 -3.20 6.39 -12.53
C PHE A 68 -2.02 5.97 -11.65
N VAL A 69 -2.22 5.03 -10.72
CA VAL A 69 -1.18 4.63 -9.75
C VAL A 69 -0.31 3.50 -10.30
N LEU A 70 -0.91 2.40 -10.72
CA LEU A 70 -0.12 1.23 -11.15
C LEU A 70 0.50 1.39 -12.55
N ILE A 71 -0.04 2.27 -13.40
CA ILE A 71 0.44 2.45 -14.78
C ILE A 71 1.09 3.82 -14.97
N LEU A 72 0.32 4.91 -14.92
CA LEU A 72 0.82 6.24 -15.32
C LEU A 72 1.91 6.76 -14.37
N GLU A 73 1.70 6.66 -13.06
CA GLU A 73 2.69 7.04 -12.07
C GLU A 73 3.95 6.18 -12.19
N GLN A 74 3.81 4.85 -12.33
CA GLN A 74 4.96 3.96 -12.49
C GLN A 74 5.76 4.23 -13.77
N ILE A 75 5.10 4.61 -14.87
CA ILE A 75 5.79 5.07 -16.08
C ILE A 75 6.63 6.30 -15.77
N VAL A 76 6.07 7.30 -15.09
CA VAL A 76 6.81 8.52 -14.74
C VAL A 76 7.94 8.23 -13.75
N HIS A 77 7.73 7.37 -12.76
CA HIS A 77 8.77 6.89 -11.86
C HIS A 77 9.89 6.15 -12.59
N SER A 78 9.58 5.30 -13.57
CA SER A 78 10.61 4.59 -14.34
C SER A 78 11.59 5.53 -15.07
N LEU A 79 11.09 6.69 -15.48
CA LEU A 79 11.85 7.75 -16.16
C LEU A 79 12.62 8.65 -15.19
N MET A 80 12.17 8.80 -13.95
CA MET A 80 12.72 9.77 -12.99
C MET A 80 13.55 9.15 -11.87
N ILE A 81 13.23 7.92 -11.45
CA ILE A 81 13.86 7.22 -10.32
C ILE A 81 14.84 6.17 -10.85
N ALA A 82 16.03 6.15 -10.29
CA ALA A 82 17.01 5.09 -10.45
C ALA A 82 16.84 4.06 -9.30
N PRO A 83 16.99 2.75 -9.58
CA PRO A 83 16.99 1.75 -8.53
C PRO A 83 18.21 1.95 -7.60
N PRO A 84 18.15 1.41 -6.37
CA PRO A 84 19.30 1.38 -5.47
C PRO A 84 20.54 0.79 -6.15
N ALA A 85 21.70 1.43 -5.99
CA ALA A 85 22.96 1.03 -6.62
C ALA A 85 23.72 -0.09 -5.86
N GLY A 86 23.15 -0.61 -4.77
CA GLY A 86 23.74 -1.67 -3.95
C GLY A 86 23.09 -1.81 -2.58
N GLU A 87 23.61 -2.76 -1.79
CA GLU A 87 23.14 -3.05 -0.44
C GLU A 87 23.26 -1.81 0.47
N GLY A 88 22.18 -1.44 1.15
CA GLY A 88 22.12 -0.25 2.01
C GLY A 88 21.91 1.08 1.30
N SER A 89 21.79 1.10 -0.03
CA SER A 89 21.39 2.29 -0.80
C SER A 89 19.87 2.41 -0.96
N PHE A 90 19.39 3.60 -1.31
CA PHE A 90 17.97 3.90 -1.52
C PHE A 90 17.71 4.27 -3.00
N PRO A 91 16.45 4.14 -3.48
CA PRO A 91 16.08 4.66 -4.79
C PRO A 91 16.23 6.20 -4.79
N HIS A 92 16.86 6.77 -5.82
CA HIS A 92 17.12 8.20 -5.89
C HIS A 92 16.68 8.76 -7.24
N LEU A 93 16.62 10.09 -7.37
CA LEU A 93 16.30 10.72 -8.64
C LEU A 93 17.49 10.58 -9.58
N ARG A 94 17.24 10.23 -10.85
CA ARG A 94 18.31 10.05 -11.87
C ARG A 94 19.19 11.28 -12.07
N TRP A 95 18.70 12.45 -11.68
CA TRP A 95 19.36 13.74 -11.78
C TRP A 95 19.76 14.33 -10.42
N SER A 96 19.53 13.62 -9.31
CA SER A 96 19.89 14.07 -7.96
C SER A 96 19.96 12.92 -6.94
N ASP A 97 21.06 12.86 -6.22
CA ASP A 97 21.26 11.93 -5.10
C ASP A 97 20.66 12.44 -3.78
N SER A 98 19.94 13.58 -3.79
CA SER A 98 19.36 14.14 -2.57
C SER A 98 18.20 13.27 -2.07
N PRO A 99 18.30 12.68 -0.86
CA PRO A 99 17.22 11.84 -0.32
C PRO A 99 15.94 12.66 -0.05
N LEU A 100 16.10 13.94 0.29
CA LEU A 100 14.97 14.85 0.52
C LEU A 100 14.22 15.15 -0.78
N LEU A 101 14.95 15.40 -1.89
CA LEU A 101 14.31 15.64 -3.18
C LEU A 101 13.58 14.40 -3.69
N TYR A 102 14.15 13.20 -3.49
CA TYR A 102 13.45 11.94 -3.76
C TYR A 102 12.15 11.84 -2.96
N ALA A 103 12.20 12.09 -1.65
CA ALA A 103 11.02 11.99 -0.79
C ALA A 103 9.93 13.02 -1.16
N LEU A 104 10.33 14.28 -1.43
CA LEU A 104 9.41 15.33 -1.87
C LEU A 104 8.76 14.99 -3.22
N TYR A 105 9.57 14.51 -4.17
CA TYR A 105 9.09 14.09 -5.48
C TYR A 105 8.10 12.93 -5.36
N GLY A 106 8.48 11.83 -4.72
CA GLY A 106 7.65 10.64 -4.62
C GLY A 106 6.29 10.95 -3.99
N ALA A 107 6.31 11.63 -2.84
CA ALA A 107 5.08 11.99 -2.14
C ALA A 107 4.20 12.96 -2.94
N PHE A 108 4.79 13.95 -3.61
CA PHE A 108 4.03 14.86 -4.45
C PHE A 108 3.42 14.18 -5.67
N MET A 109 4.17 13.29 -6.33
CA MET A 109 3.67 12.54 -7.49
C MET A 109 2.53 11.59 -7.12
N ALA A 110 2.60 10.92 -5.97
CA ALA A 110 1.50 10.11 -5.43
C ALA A 110 0.24 10.98 -5.29
N GLY A 111 0.33 12.12 -4.61
CA GLY A 111 -0.78 13.06 -4.49
C GLY A 111 -1.33 13.54 -5.85
N VAL A 112 -0.46 13.84 -6.83
CA VAL A 112 -0.87 14.30 -8.16
C VAL A 112 -1.62 13.20 -8.93
N PHE A 113 -1.10 11.98 -8.98
CA PHE A 113 -1.71 10.91 -9.75
C PHE A 113 -2.99 10.39 -9.08
N GLU A 114 -2.96 10.18 -7.77
CA GLU A 114 -4.09 9.66 -7.02
C GLU A 114 -5.27 10.64 -6.98
N GLU A 115 -5.01 11.89 -6.55
CA GLU A 115 -6.05 12.89 -6.47
C GLU A 115 -6.43 13.44 -7.85
N GLY A 116 -5.47 13.56 -8.78
CA GLY A 116 -5.75 13.96 -10.15
C GLY A 116 -6.68 12.98 -10.85
N GLY A 117 -6.39 11.68 -10.76
CA GLY A 117 -7.27 10.64 -11.29
C GLY A 117 -8.65 10.65 -10.65
N ARG A 118 -8.73 10.89 -9.34
CA ARG A 118 -9.99 11.01 -8.60
C ARG A 118 -10.83 12.20 -9.01
N ILE A 119 -10.22 13.36 -9.15
CA ILE A 119 -10.89 14.58 -9.63
C ILE A 119 -11.46 14.32 -11.03
N ILE A 120 -10.65 13.75 -11.93
CA ILE A 120 -11.09 13.35 -13.28
C ILE A 120 -12.27 12.38 -13.21
N ALA A 121 -12.20 11.35 -12.36
CA ALA A 121 -13.27 10.38 -12.21
C ALA A 121 -14.57 11.02 -11.70
N PHE A 122 -14.52 11.92 -10.72
CA PHE A 122 -15.73 12.60 -10.26
C PHE A 122 -16.34 13.52 -11.32
N PHE A 123 -15.54 14.18 -12.15
CA PHE A 123 -16.07 15.00 -13.24
C PHE A 123 -16.59 14.19 -14.44
N LEU A 124 -15.89 13.12 -14.84
CA LEU A 124 -16.17 12.43 -16.09
C LEU A 124 -16.93 11.11 -15.89
N LEU A 125 -16.56 10.32 -14.89
CA LEU A 125 -17.12 8.99 -14.67
C LEU A 125 -18.33 9.03 -13.71
N ILE A 126 -18.40 10.01 -12.82
CA ILE A 126 -19.44 10.13 -11.79
C ILE A 126 -20.11 11.54 -11.81
N PRO A 127 -20.52 12.08 -12.96
CA PRO A 127 -20.91 13.49 -13.10
C PRO A 127 -22.19 13.90 -12.35
N ARG A 128 -23.00 12.94 -11.90
CA ARG A 128 -24.35 13.18 -11.35
C ARG A 128 -24.60 12.54 -9.99
N ARG A 129 -23.59 11.90 -9.39
CA ARG A 129 -23.74 11.13 -8.14
C ARG A 129 -22.76 11.62 -7.09
N HIS A 130 -23.16 12.64 -6.34
CA HIS A 130 -22.32 13.26 -5.31
C HIS A 130 -22.86 13.05 -3.89
N LYS A 131 -23.56 11.94 -3.63
CA LYS A 131 -24.00 11.61 -2.26
C LYS A 131 -22.81 11.14 -1.44
N TYR A 132 -22.95 11.16 -0.12
CA TYR A 132 -21.95 10.59 0.79
C TYR A 132 -21.55 9.15 0.39
N GLY A 133 -22.55 8.32 0.06
CA GLY A 133 -22.31 6.94 -0.37
C GLY A 133 -21.45 6.83 -1.62
N ASP A 134 -21.57 7.78 -2.56
CA ASP A 134 -20.78 7.75 -3.81
C ASP A 134 -19.29 8.02 -3.51
N GLY A 135 -18.98 9.03 -2.69
CA GLY A 135 -17.61 9.32 -2.29
C GLY A 135 -17.01 8.23 -1.41
N PHE A 136 -17.79 7.67 -0.49
CA PHE A 136 -17.36 6.57 0.36
C PHE A 136 -17.02 5.33 -0.48
N VAL A 137 -17.92 4.94 -1.38
CA VAL A 137 -17.78 3.74 -2.21
C VAL A 137 -16.67 3.91 -3.24
N TYR A 138 -16.48 5.11 -3.79
CA TYR A 138 -15.32 5.42 -4.62
C TYR A 138 -14.02 5.19 -3.85
N GLY A 139 -13.89 5.79 -2.66
CA GLY A 139 -12.70 5.64 -1.84
C GLY A 139 -12.46 4.21 -1.37
N LEU A 140 -13.54 3.45 -1.08
CA LEU A 140 -13.45 2.02 -0.78
C LEU A 140 -12.98 1.21 -2.00
N GLY A 141 -13.37 1.59 -3.22
CA GLY A 141 -12.87 0.98 -4.45
C GLY A 141 -11.39 1.26 -4.67
N HIS A 142 -10.96 2.52 -4.52
CA HIS A 142 -9.57 2.95 -4.68
C HIS A 142 -8.65 2.38 -3.58
N GLY A 143 -8.90 2.73 -2.32
CA GLY A 143 -8.10 2.24 -1.20
C GLY A 143 -8.26 0.73 -0.96
N GLY A 144 -9.39 0.15 -1.37
CA GLY A 144 -9.56 -1.31 -1.39
C GLY A 144 -8.69 -1.99 -2.43
N ALA A 145 -8.58 -1.42 -3.64
CA ALA A 145 -7.65 -1.91 -4.66
C ALA A 145 -6.20 -1.81 -4.17
N GLU A 146 -5.84 -0.72 -3.50
CA GLU A 146 -4.52 -0.58 -2.88
C GLU A 146 -4.27 -1.65 -1.79
N LEU A 147 -5.21 -1.80 -0.85
CA LEU A 147 -5.13 -2.80 0.21
C LEU A 147 -4.97 -4.23 -0.34
N LEU A 148 -5.73 -4.58 -1.39
CA LEU A 148 -5.72 -5.92 -1.95
C LEU A 148 -4.57 -6.16 -2.93
N LEU A 149 -4.35 -5.26 -3.89
CA LEU A 149 -3.35 -5.46 -4.94
C LEU A 149 -1.92 -5.16 -4.46
N ILE A 150 -1.74 -4.24 -3.50
CA ILE A 150 -0.42 -3.98 -2.92
C ILE A 150 -0.28 -4.79 -1.63
N GLY A 151 -1.19 -4.63 -0.66
CA GLY A 151 -1.07 -5.28 0.65
C GLY A 151 -1.21 -6.81 0.58
N LEU A 152 -2.39 -7.30 0.19
CA LEU A 152 -2.69 -8.74 0.19
C LEU A 152 -1.81 -9.53 -0.78
N VAL A 153 -1.64 -9.07 -2.02
CA VAL A 153 -0.78 -9.75 -3.00
C VAL A 153 0.69 -9.78 -2.53
N SER A 154 1.21 -8.71 -1.92
CA SER A 154 2.58 -8.73 -1.37
C SER A 154 2.72 -9.74 -0.24
N ALA A 155 1.73 -9.84 0.65
CA ALA A 155 1.73 -10.84 1.73
C ALA A 155 1.67 -12.28 1.18
N ILE A 156 0.85 -12.53 0.16
CA ILE A 156 0.80 -13.83 -0.53
C ILE A 156 2.14 -14.14 -1.20
N ASN A 157 2.73 -13.18 -1.92
CA ASN A 157 4.01 -13.36 -2.58
C ASN A 157 5.15 -13.65 -1.59
N ALA A 158 5.18 -12.93 -0.46
CA ALA A 158 6.12 -13.18 0.62
C ALA A 158 5.95 -14.59 1.23
N LEU A 159 4.70 -15.03 1.42
CA LEU A 159 4.37 -16.36 1.93
C LEU A 159 4.83 -17.45 0.95
N VAL A 160 4.49 -17.31 -0.32
CA VAL A 160 4.90 -18.24 -1.39
C VAL A 160 6.42 -18.31 -1.47
N LEU A 161 7.12 -17.17 -1.46
CA LEU A 161 8.58 -17.11 -1.49
C LEU A 161 9.21 -17.91 -0.33
N ILE A 162 8.75 -17.70 0.91
CA ILE A 162 9.25 -18.45 2.06
C ILE A 162 8.98 -19.95 1.91
N MET A 163 7.77 -20.32 1.49
CA MET A 163 7.39 -21.72 1.30
C MET A 163 8.22 -22.39 0.22
N THR A 164 8.46 -21.71 -0.91
CA THR A 164 9.27 -22.23 -2.02
C THR A 164 10.72 -22.43 -1.60
N VAL A 165 11.39 -21.41 -1.03
CA VAL A 165 12.80 -21.51 -0.62
C VAL A 165 13.00 -22.60 0.45
N SER A 166 11.99 -22.84 1.27
CA SER A 166 12.06 -23.80 2.36
C SER A 166 11.60 -25.21 2.01
N SER A 167 11.01 -25.40 0.82
CA SER A 167 10.46 -26.69 0.39
C SER A 167 11.54 -27.59 -0.20
N GLU A 168 11.60 -28.85 0.26
CA GLU A 168 12.46 -29.87 -0.35
C GLU A 168 12.04 -30.16 -1.80
N GLY A 169 10.74 -30.14 -2.09
CA GLY A 169 10.20 -30.36 -3.43
C GLY A 169 10.53 -29.24 -4.43
N ALA A 170 10.88 -28.05 -3.94
CA ALA A 170 11.29 -26.93 -4.79
C ALA A 170 12.79 -26.94 -5.13
N GLN A 171 13.61 -27.77 -4.46
CA GLN A 171 15.06 -27.78 -4.64
C GLN A 171 15.51 -28.04 -6.10
N PRO A 172 14.90 -28.97 -6.86
CA PRO A 172 15.29 -29.17 -8.26
C PRO A 172 15.04 -27.94 -9.12
N ILE A 173 14.02 -27.15 -8.81
CA ILE A 173 13.70 -25.91 -9.53
C ILE A 173 14.70 -24.81 -9.15
N LEU A 174 14.95 -24.64 -7.85
CA LEU A 174 15.88 -23.63 -7.34
C LEU A 174 17.32 -23.86 -7.81
N GLN A 175 17.73 -25.11 -8.02
CA GLN A 175 19.06 -25.46 -8.53
C GLN A 175 19.28 -25.06 -10.00
N ASN A 176 18.21 -24.88 -10.78
CA ASN A 176 18.28 -24.42 -12.17
C ASN A 176 18.38 -22.89 -12.29
N ILE A 177 18.26 -22.16 -11.18
CA ILE A 177 18.39 -20.70 -11.15
C ILE A 177 19.88 -20.33 -11.10
N PRO A 178 20.34 -19.33 -11.89
CA PRO A 178 21.69 -18.79 -11.79
C PRO A 178 22.08 -18.44 -10.35
N ALA A 179 23.34 -18.73 -9.97
CA ALA A 179 23.76 -18.67 -8.57
C ALA A 179 23.68 -17.26 -7.94
N ASP A 180 23.86 -16.22 -8.76
CA ASP A 180 23.66 -14.82 -8.42
C ASP A 180 22.19 -14.50 -8.12
N GLN A 181 21.26 -14.97 -8.96
CA GLN A 181 19.83 -14.78 -8.77
C GLN A 181 19.29 -15.59 -7.58
N LEU A 182 19.78 -16.82 -7.40
CA LEU A 182 19.39 -17.66 -6.27
C LEU A 182 19.76 -17.01 -4.93
N LYS A 183 20.93 -16.37 -4.84
CA LYS A 183 21.33 -15.62 -3.64
C LYS A 183 20.36 -14.49 -3.31
N ILE A 184 19.90 -13.75 -4.31
CA ILE A 184 18.92 -12.67 -4.12
C ILE A 184 17.61 -13.25 -3.56
N ILE A 185 17.11 -14.32 -4.17
CA ILE A 185 15.88 -15.01 -3.72
C ILE A 185 16.02 -15.52 -2.28
N GLU A 186 17.14 -16.20 -1.97
CA GLU A 186 17.41 -16.70 -0.64
C GLU A 186 17.55 -15.58 0.39
N GLN A 187 18.20 -14.46 0.03
CA GLN A 187 18.36 -13.28 0.89
C GLN A 187 17.02 -12.60 1.16
N SER A 188 16.18 -12.39 0.14
CA SER A 188 14.82 -11.87 0.32
C SER A 188 14.00 -12.76 1.25
N ALA A 189 14.08 -14.09 1.08
CA ALA A 189 13.41 -15.02 1.98
C ALA A 189 13.94 -14.93 3.42
N ARG A 190 15.26 -14.72 3.63
CA ARG A 190 15.85 -14.51 4.97
C ARG A 190 15.28 -13.27 5.63
N THR A 191 15.30 -12.15 4.91
CA THR A 191 14.81 -10.86 5.42
C THR A 191 13.36 -10.98 5.91
N ILE A 192 12.50 -11.66 5.15
CA ILE A 192 11.11 -11.86 5.57
C ILE A 192 11.03 -12.79 6.78
N GLN A 193 11.77 -13.91 6.79
CA GLN A 193 11.76 -14.85 7.92
C GLN A 193 12.29 -14.25 9.23
N GLU A 194 13.23 -13.32 9.14
CA GLU A 194 13.82 -12.62 10.29
C GLU A 194 12.99 -11.41 10.73
N THR A 195 11.97 -11.02 9.95
CA THR A 195 11.05 -9.95 10.32
C THR A 195 10.23 -10.37 11.57
N PRO A 196 10.26 -9.59 12.66
CA PRO A 196 9.48 -9.89 13.85
C PRO A 196 7.97 -9.86 13.58
N PHE A 197 7.21 -10.72 14.27
CA PHE A 197 5.75 -10.82 14.13
C PHE A 197 5.03 -9.45 14.22
N PHE A 198 5.44 -8.59 15.15
CA PHE A 198 4.80 -7.30 15.37
C PHE A 198 4.90 -6.35 14.16
N MET A 199 5.93 -6.49 13.31
CA MET A 199 6.07 -5.65 12.10
C MET A 199 4.96 -5.94 11.07
N PHE A 200 4.46 -7.17 11.02
CA PHE A 200 3.31 -7.53 10.18
C PHE A 200 2.01 -6.90 10.71
N ILE A 201 1.87 -6.77 12.04
CA ILE A 201 0.74 -6.06 12.65
C ILE A 201 0.80 -4.58 12.31
N ILE A 202 1.97 -3.96 12.43
CA ILE A 202 2.18 -2.56 12.09
C ILE A 202 1.80 -2.29 10.62
N GLY A 203 2.34 -3.07 9.67
CA GLY A 203 2.01 -2.89 8.26
C GLY A 203 0.53 -3.07 7.95
N LEU A 204 -0.19 -3.90 8.72
CA LEU A 204 -1.63 -4.05 8.59
C LEU A 204 -2.39 -2.82 9.10
N LEU A 205 -1.95 -2.22 10.21
CA LEU A 205 -2.51 -0.97 10.73
C LEU A 205 -2.26 0.20 9.77
N GLU A 206 -1.06 0.30 9.20
CA GLU A 206 -0.72 1.27 8.15
C GLU A 206 -1.71 1.19 6.98
N ARG A 207 -1.94 -0.01 6.44
CA ARG A 207 -2.83 -0.19 5.27
C ARG A 207 -4.28 0.14 5.57
N PHE A 208 -4.75 -0.11 6.80
CA PHE A 208 -6.09 0.31 7.20
C PHE A 208 -6.20 1.82 7.41
N ALA A 209 -5.16 2.46 7.97
CA ALA A 209 -5.09 3.91 8.03
C ALA A 209 -5.14 4.51 6.62
N ALA A 210 -4.33 4.01 5.68
CA ALA A 210 -4.34 4.41 4.28
C ALA A 210 -5.72 4.23 3.64
N LEU A 211 -6.39 3.09 3.81
CA LEU A 211 -7.75 2.86 3.32
C LEU A 211 -8.73 3.96 3.78
N PHE A 212 -8.71 4.32 5.06
CA PHE A 212 -9.60 5.38 5.56
C PHE A 212 -9.19 6.77 5.07
N ILE A 213 -7.90 7.03 4.88
CA ILE A 213 -7.41 8.28 4.27
C ILE A 213 -7.92 8.40 2.83
N GLN A 214 -7.86 7.32 2.04
CA GLN A 214 -8.40 7.31 0.66
C GLN A 214 -9.90 7.58 0.63
N ILE A 215 -10.67 6.98 1.57
CA ILE A 215 -12.10 7.25 1.73
C ILE A 215 -12.34 8.71 2.15
N ALA A 216 -11.56 9.24 3.09
CA ALA A 216 -11.69 10.61 3.57
C ALA A 216 -11.39 11.63 2.47
N LEU A 217 -10.29 11.48 1.74
CA LEU A 217 -9.92 12.36 0.64
C LEU A 217 -10.95 12.28 -0.50
N SER A 218 -11.53 11.10 -0.73
CA SER A 218 -12.66 10.96 -1.67
C SER A 218 -13.88 11.77 -1.28
N LEU A 219 -14.27 11.73 -0.01
CA LEU A 219 -15.36 12.56 0.51
C LEU A 219 -15.00 14.06 0.49
N PHE A 220 -13.74 14.40 0.77
CA PHE A 220 -13.25 15.77 0.78
C PHE A 220 -13.32 16.41 -0.62
N VAL A 221 -12.77 15.74 -1.64
CA VAL A 221 -12.84 16.19 -3.04
C VAL A 221 -14.29 16.30 -3.51
N LEU A 222 -15.14 15.31 -3.19
CA LEU A 222 -16.55 15.32 -3.57
C LEU A 222 -17.32 16.49 -2.93
N LEU A 223 -17.04 16.82 -1.66
CA LEU A 223 -17.59 18.01 -1.02
C LEU A 223 -17.14 19.30 -1.71
N GLY A 224 -15.86 19.38 -2.11
CA GLY A 224 -15.32 20.50 -2.89
C GLY A 224 -16.08 20.70 -4.20
N ILE A 225 -16.37 19.62 -4.92
CA ILE A 225 -17.16 19.66 -6.16
C ILE A 225 -18.59 20.14 -5.89
N ARG A 226 -19.27 19.56 -4.89
CA ARG A 226 -20.64 19.96 -4.53
C ARG A 226 -20.77 21.43 -4.16
N GLN A 227 -19.81 21.92 -3.37
CA GLN A 227 -19.82 23.29 -2.86
C GLN A 227 -19.18 24.29 -3.83
N LYS A 228 -18.74 23.84 -5.02
CA LYS A 228 -18.00 24.65 -6.01
C LYS A 228 -16.75 25.32 -5.41
N ARG A 229 -16.08 24.65 -4.47
CA ARG A 229 -14.86 25.11 -3.80
C ARG A 229 -13.64 24.40 -4.40
N TYR A 230 -13.23 24.82 -5.58
CA TYR A 230 -12.16 24.14 -6.34
C TYR A 230 -10.76 24.22 -5.71
N LEU A 231 -10.54 25.09 -4.72
CA LEU A 231 -9.31 25.08 -3.90
C LEU A 231 -9.12 23.78 -3.12
N VAL A 232 -10.17 22.97 -2.98
CA VAL A 232 -10.10 21.61 -2.43
C VAL A 232 -9.17 20.71 -3.24
N PHE A 233 -9.01 20.93 -4.55
CA PHE A 233 -8.18 20.07 -5.40
C PHE A 233 -6.69 20.14 -5.10
N PRO A 234 -6.04 21.32 -5.14
CA PRO A 234 -4.65 21.43 -4.70
C PRO A 234 -4.50 21.06 -3.22
N ALA A 235 -5.49 21.35 -2.37
CA ALA A 235 -5.45 20.94 -0.96
C ALA A 235 -5.45 19.41 -0.80
N ALA A 236 -6.25 18.68 -1.58
CA ALA A 236 -6.27 17.21 -1.55
C ALA A 236 -4.92 16.63 -1.98
N ILE A 237 -4.34 17.14 -3.07
CA ILE A 237 -3.01 16.72 -3.56
C ILE A 237 -1.95 16.92 -2.46
N LEU A 238 -1.93 18.10 -1.83
CA LEU A 238 -0.97 18.42 -0.78
C LEU A 238 -1.20 17.62 0.50
N LEU A 239 -2.46 17.36 0.88
CA LEU A 239 -2.78 16.53 2.04
C LEU A 239 -2.35 15.07 1.81
N HIS A 240 -2.58 14.55 0.61
CA HIS A 240 -2.13 13.22 0.22
C HIS A 240 -0.61 13.12 0.28
N ALA A 241 0.08 14.06 -0.39
CA ALA A 241 1.53 14.13 -0.38
C ALA A 241 2.09 14.28 1.05
N LEU A 242 1.41 15.00 1.93
CA LEU A 242 1.85 15.14 3.32
C LEU A 242 1.84 13.80 4.09
N VAL A 243 0.85 12.94 3.85
CA VAL A 243 0.78 11.60 4.45
C VAL A 243 1.94 10.74 3.91
N ASP A 244 2.12 10.72 2.59
CA ASP A 244 3.11 9.87 1.91
C ASP A 244 4.55 10.36 2.08
N PHE A 245 4.74 11.61 2.47
CA PHE A 245 6.05 12.17 2.72
C PHE A 245 6.78 11.45 3.86
N MET A 246 6.07 10.99 4.89
CA MET A 246 6.72 10.27 6.01
C MET A 246 7.24 8.89 5.59
N PRO A 247 6.45 8.02 4.93
CA PRO A 247 6.96 6.81 4.30
C PRO A 247 8.11 7.07 3.32
N ALA A 248 8.02 8.12 2.49
CA ALA A 248 9.06 8.45 1.53
C ALA A 248 10.38 8.87 2.21
N LEU A 249 10.34 9.64 3.30
CA LEU A 249 11.51 9.98 4.12
C LEU A 249 12.14 8.74 4.77
N TYR A 250 11.32 7.75 5.13
CA TYR A 250 11.81 6.48 5.68
C TYR A 250 12.50 5.63 4.61
N GLN A 251 11.89 5.50 3.44
CA GLN A 251 12.50 4.82 2.29
C GLN A 251 13.82 5.48 1.86
N ALA A 252 13.91 6.81 1.95
CA ALA A 252 15.11 7.58 1.66
C ALA A 252 16.20 7.48 2.75
N GLY A 253 15.92 6.81 3.87
CA GLY A 253 16.85 6.65 4.99
C GLY A 253 17.07 7.90 5.85
N ILE A 254 16.28 8.97 5.64
CA ILE A 254 16.31 10.19 6.46
C ILE A 254 15.71 9.90 7.84
N ILE A 255 14.51 9.29 7.86
CA ILE A 255 13.90 8.79 9.09
C ILE A 255 14.22 7.31 9.20
N ARG A 256 14.84 6.88 10.30
CA ARG A 256 15.18 5.46 10.53
C ARG A 256 14.26 4.78 11.53
N ASN A 257 13.49 5.56 12.27
CA ASN A 257 12.57 5.04 13.27
C ASN A 257 11.18 4.86 12.65
N ILE A 258 10.82 3.61 12.35
CA ILE A 258 9.52 3.26 11.76
C ILE A 258 8.34 3.74 12.63
N TRP A 259 8.49 3.79 13.95
CA TRP A 259 7.42 4.22 14.85
C TRP A 259 7.03 5.69 14.67
N ILE A 260 7.95 6.54 14.20
CA ILE A 260 7.64 7.94 13.88
C ILE A 260 6.74 7.99 12.66
N VAL A 261 7.09 7.22 11.62
CA VAL A 261 6.32 7.13 10.36
C VAL A 261 4.91 6.63 10.65
N GLU A 262 4.82 5.49 11.32
CA GLU A 262 3.55 4.84 11.68
C GLU A 262 2.71 5.72 12.59
N GLY A 263 3.32 6.37 13.58
CA GLY A 263 2.62 7.31 14.46
C GLY A 263 1.94 8.44 13.68
N VAL A 264 2.62 9.02 12.69
CA VAL A 264 2.04 10.05 11.83
C VAL A 264 0.93 9.48 10.95
N VAL A 265 1.17 8.35 10.26
CA VAL A 265 0.18 7.71 9.40
C VAL A 265 -1.08 7.33 10.19
N TRP A 266 -0.94 6.82 11.42
CA TRP A 266 -2.07 6.47 12.28
C TRP A 266 -2.84 7.71 12.76
N ILE A 267 -2.16 8.82 13.08
CA ILE A 267 -2.83 10.08 13.40
C ILE A 267 -3.69 10.52 12.21
N PHE A 268 -3.14 10.53 11.00
CA PHE A 268 -3.92 10.85 9.80
C PHE A 268 -5.05 9.85 9.56
N GLY A 269 -4.82 8.55 9.79
CA GLY A 269 -5.84 7.51 9.70
C GLY A 269 -7.01 7.73 10.67
N ILE A 270 -6.72 8.09 11.92
CA ILE A 270 -7.75 8.39 12.94
C ILE A 270 -8.51 9.67 12.57
N LEU A 271 -7.81 10.72 12.14
CA LEU A 271 -8.44 11.95 11.67
C LEU A 271 -9.33 11.70 10.45
N ALA A 272 -8.85 10.90 9.50
CA ALA A 272 -9.59 10.47 8.33
C ALA A 272 -10.84 9.68 8.73
N LEU A 273 -10.72 8.72 9.66
CA LEU A 273 -11.86 7.97 10.18
C LEU A 273 -12.90 8.89 10.82
N GLY A 274 -12.47 9.84 11.66
CA GLY A 274 -13.32 10.85 12.27
C GLY A 274 -14.03 11.71 11.22
N PHE A 275 -13.31 12.14 10.18
CA PHE A 275 -13.87 12.91 9.08
C PHE A 275 -14.87 12.09 8.26
N VAL A 276 -14.58 10.82 7.96
CA VAL A 276 -15.48 9.92 7.25
C VAL A 276 -16.83 9.83 7.95
N PHE A 277 -16.85 9.58 9.26
CA PHE A 277 -18.12 9.48 9.99
C PHE A 277 -18.78 10.85 10.24
N GLY A 278 -18.00 11.89 10.54
CA GLY A 278 -18.51 13.23 10.84
C GLY A 278 -19.05 13.99 9.61
N SER A 279 -18.48 13.75 8.43
CA SER A 279 -18.84 14.47 7.20
C SER A 279 -20.23 14.12 6.66
N ARG A 280 -20.87 13.04 7.12
CA ARG A 280 -22.22 12.64 6.68
C ARG A 280 -23.24 13.77 6.71
N ARG A 281 -23.21 14.60 7.76
CA ARG A 281 -24.13 15.74 7.92
C ARG A 281 -23.91 16.80 6.84
N LEU A 282 -22.67 16.98 6.38
CA LEU A 282 -22.32 17.94 5.32
C LEU A 282 -22.92 17.55 3.97
N PHE A 283 -23.10 16.25 3.72
CA PHE A 283 -23.76 15.74 2.51
C PHE A 283 -25.30 15.77 2.57
N GLN A 284 -25.88 15.99 3.75
CA GLN A 284 -27.32 16.17 3.93
C GLN A 284 -27.72 17.65 3.85
N ALA A 285 -26.84 18.54 4.31
CA ALA A 285 -27.08 19.99 4.36
C ALA A 285 -26.74 20.74 3.06
N ALA A 286 -25.89 20.17 2.20
CA ALA A 286 -25.48 20.81 0.95
C ALA A 286 -26.55 20.61 -0.15
N PRO A 287 -26.89 21.67 -0.92
CA PRO A 287 -27.88 21.63 -1.99
C PRO A 287 -27.53 20.66 -3.12
#